data_AF-A0A6V7IF22-F1
#
_entry.id   AF-A0A6V7IF22-F1
#
_cell.length_a   1.000
_cell.length_b   1.000
_cell.length_c   1.000
_cell.angle_alpha   90.00
_cell.angle_beta   90.00
_cell.angle_gamma   90.00
#
_symmetry.space_group_name_H-M   'P 1'
#
loop_
_entity.id
_entity.type
_entity.pdbx_description
1 polymer ?
#
loop_
_entity_poly.entity_id
_entity_poly.type
_entity_poly.pdbx_seq_one_letter_code
_entity_poly.pdbx_strand_id
1 'polypeptide(L)'
;FIKPYLTSGPVVLLTLLGNKAVERWRELIGPENSLGAREIASSSLRAIFGKDAIFNGFYGSSDLSAAEKQIELFFPTVKADKNHLTNTATMKNCTCCIIKPHAVQERAS
;
A
#
# COMPACT_ATOMS: atom_id res chain seq x y z
N PHE A 1 -7.90 -13.81 -0.46
CA PHE A 1 -6.78 -12.89 -0.16
C PHE A 1 -6.84 -11.61 -0.98
N ILE A 2 -7.20 -11.64 -2.27
CA ILE A 2 -7.38 -10.43 -3.08
C ILE A 2 -8.88 -10.14 -3.23
N LYS A 3 -9.33 -8.97 -2.78
CA LYS A 3 -10.73 -8.55 -2.93
C LYS A 3 -10.99 -8.22 -4.43
N PRO A 4 -12.14 -8.59 -5.04
CA PRO A 4 -12.37 -8.44 -6.49
C PRO A 4 -12.17 -7.02 -7.05
N TYR A 5 -12.38 -5.99 -6.24
CA TYR A 5 -12.13 -4.60 -6.66
C TYR A 5 -10.64 -4.25 -6.73
N LEU A 6 -9.75 -4.97 -6.03
CA LEU A 6 -8.30 -4.79 -6.16
C LEU A 6 -7.78 -5.30 -7.52
N THR A 7 -8.59 -6.10 -8.23
CA THR A 7 -8.28 -6.62 -9.56
C THR A 7 -9.06 -5.93 -10.67
N SER A 8 -9.88 -4.91 -10.37
CA SER A 8 -10.68 -4.21 -11.38
C SER A 8 -9.92 -3.13 -12.15
N GLY A 9 -8.64 -2.91 -11.83
CA GLY A 9 -7.80 -1.90 -12.46
C GLY A 9 -6.35 -1.99 -11.98
N PRO A 10 -5.46 -1.12 -12.50
CA PRO A 10 -4.09 -1.05 -12.02
C PRO A 10 -4.04 -0.59 -10.57
N VAL A 11 -3.14 -1.19 -9.79
CA VAL A 11 -2.90 -0.84 -8.38
C VAL A 11 -1.43 -0.55 -8.15
N VAL A 12 -1.15 0.31 -7.17
CA VAL A 12 0.22 0.57 -6.71
C VAL A 12 0.45 -0.23 -5.43
N LEU A 13 1.48 -1.08 -5.44
CA LEU A 13 1.90 -1.85 -4.27
C LEU A 13 3.15 -1.21 -3.67
N LEU A 14 3.15 -1.04 -2.34
CA LEU A 14 4.24 -0.41 -1.59
C LEU A 14 4.61 -1.31 -0.40
N THR A 15 5.91 -1.55 -0.21
CA THR A 15 6.45 -2.13 1.03
C THR A 15 7.02 -1.00 1.88
N LEU A 16 6.42 -0.76 3.05
CA LEU A 16 6.85 0.29 3.97
C LEU A 16 7.76 -0.29 5.05
N LEU A 17 8.93 0.30 5.25
CA LEU A 17 9.89 -0.09 6.27
C LEU A 17 10.03 1.01 7.33
N GLY A 18 10.02 0.62 8.61
CA GLY A 18 10.23 1.53 9.72
C GLY A 18 9.75 0.97 11.06
N ASN A 19 10.06 1.69 12.14
CA ASN A 19 9.59 1.33 13.47
C ASN A 19 8.06 1.38 13.51
N LYS A 20 7.42 0.28 13.92
CA LYS A 20 5.96 0.15 14.01
C LYS A 20 5.25 0.47 12.68
N ALA A 21 5.85 0.07 11.55
CA ALA A 21 5.38 0.44 10.21
C ALA A 21 3.91 0.08 9.95
N VAL A 22 3.47 -1.13 10.34
CA VAL A 22 2.07 -1.57 10.17
C VAL A 22 1.12 -0.67 10.96
N GLU A 23 1.43 -0.42 12.24
CA GLU A 23 0.61 0.41 13.12
C GLU A 23 0.50 1.85 12.61
N ARG A 24 1.66 2.46 12.29
CA ARG A 24 1.72 3.84 11.76
C ARG A 24 0.99 3.97 10.43
N TRP A 25 1.13 3.00 9.54
CA TRP A 25 0.39 3.01 8.28
C TRP A 25 -1.11 2.91 8.50
N ARG A 26 -1.55 2.03 9.41
CA ARG A 26 -2.97 1.86 9.76
C ARG A 26 -3.57 3.13 10.38
N GLU A 27 -2.82 3.80 11.25
CA GLU A 27 -3.19 5.09 11.83
C GLU A 27 -3.34 6.16 10.74
N LEU A 28 -2.37 6.25 9.83
CA LEU A 28 -2.37 7.21 8.73
C LEU A 28 -3.53 7.01 7.75
N ILE A 29 -3.83 5.77 7.36
CA ILE A 29 -4.93 5.48 6.43
C ILE A 29 -6.30 5.60 7.08
N GLY A 30 -6.41 5.39 8.40
CA GLY A 30 -7.66 5.46 9.14
C GLY A 30 -8.59 4.24 8.98
N PRO A 31 -9.80 4.29 9.56
CA PRO A 31 -10.78 3.20 9.55
C PRO A 31 -11.15 2.71 8.14
N GLU A 32 -11.49 1.42 7.97
CA GLU A 32 -11.82 0.83 6.66
C GLU A 32 -13.03 1.49 5.98
N ASN A 33 -14.02 1.90 6.78
CA ASN A 33 -15.17 2.63 6.28
C ASN A 33 -14.84 4.13 6.19
N SER A 34 -14.72 4.63 4.96
CA SER A 34 -14.43 6.04 4.67
C SER A 34 -15.44 7.02 5.29
N LEU A 35 -16.71 6.62 5.47
CA LEU A 35 -17.72 7.44 6.17
C LEU A 35 -17.39 7.56 7.65
N GLY A 36 -17.12 6.43 8.32
CA GLY A 36 -16.69 6.44 9.72
C GLY A 36 -15.36 7.17 9.89
N ALA A 37 -14.43 7.01 8.95
CA ALA A 37 -13.15 7.73 8.94
C ALA A 37 -13.37 9.25 8.94
N ARG A 38 -14.34 9.78 8.19
CA ARG A 38 -14.66 11.22 8.20
C ARG A 38 -15.13 11.74 9.56
N GLU A 39 -15.77 10.89 10.36
CA GLU A 39 -16.28 11.25 11.68
C GLU A 39 -15.19 11.20 12.75
N ILE A 40 -14.43 10.09 12.81
CA ILE A 40 -13.50 9.84 13.93
C ILE A 40 -12.01 10.11 13.60
N ALA A 41 -11.67 10.27 12.33
CA ALA A 41 -10.31 10.45 11.85
C ALA A 41 -10.29 11.28 10.55
N SER A 42 -10.89 12.48 10.59
CA SER A 42 -11.17 13.31 9.40
C SER A 42 -9.94 13.68 8.57
N SER A 43 -8.74 13.66 9.17
CA SER A 43 -7.45 13.89 8.50
C SER A 43 -6.81 12.63 7.91
N SER A 44 -7.42 11.45 8.08
CA SER A 44 -6.89 10.19 7.55
C SER A 44 -7.06 10.08 6.04
N LEU A 45 -6.20 9.28 5.39
CA LEU A 45 -6.24 9.16 3.92
C LEU A 45 -7.57 8.62 3.41
N ARG A 46 -8.20 7.67 4.12
CA ARG A 46 -9.54 7.16 3.75
C ARG A 46 -10.65 8.19 3.97
N ALA A 47 -10.52 9.09 4.93
CA ALA A 47 -11.48 10.18 5.09
C ALA A 47 -11.41 11.17 3.92
N ILE A 48 -10.19 11.51 3.49
CA ILE A 48 -9.93 12.52 2.45
C ILE A 48 -10.21 11.99 1.04
N PHE A 49 -9.76 10.78 0.72
CA PHE A 49 -9.81 10.25 -0.65
C PHE A 49 -10.71 9.01 -0.83
N GLY A 50 -11.22 8.45 0.26
CA GLY A 50 -12.08 7.25 0.21
C GLY A 50 -13.52 7.59 -0.15
N LYS A 51 -14.09 6.81 -1.07
CA LYS A 51 -15.49 6.97 -1.52
C LYS A 51 -16.45 6.33 -0.52
N ASP A 52 -16.25 5.04 -0.25
CA ASP A 52 -17.09 4.22 0.63
C ASP A 52 -16.26 3.12 1.32
N ALA A 53 -16.90 2.11 1.91
CA ALA A 53 -16.23 1.01 2.62
C ALA A 53 -15.56 -0.01 1.68
N ILE A 54 -15.97 -0.10 0.42
CA ILE A 54 -15.40 -0.98 -0.59
C ILE A 54 -14.31 -0.23 -1.36
N PHE A 55 -14.62 0.98 -1.82
CA PHE A 55 -13.72 1.86 -2.57
C PHE A 55 -13.09 2.90 -1.65
N ASN A 56 -12.33 2.44 -0.66
CA ASN A 56 -11.66 3.29 0.33
C ASN A 56 -10.27 3.78 -0.10
N GLY A 57 -9.80 3.42 -1.29
CA GLY A 57 -8.56 3.91 -1.89
C GLY A 57 -7.26 3.31 -1.33
N PHE A 58 -7.24 2.87 -0.08
CA PHE A 58 -6.02 2.43 0.60
C PHE A 58 -6.18 1.07 1.28
N TYR A 59 -5.19 0.21 1.07
CA TYR A 59 -5.03 -1.06 1.76
C TYR A 59 -3.85 -1.00 2.75
N GLY A 60 -3.99 -1.70 3.88
CA GLY A 60 -2.91 -1.90 4.83
C GLY A 60 -3.12 -3.22 5.56
N SER A 61 -2.04 -3.99 5.72
CA SER A 61 -2.05 -5.27 6.43
C SER A 61 -2.60 -5.10 7.86
N SER A 62 -3.24 -6.15 8.40
CA SER A 62 -3.79 -6.13 9.76
C SER A 62 -2.70 -6.16 10.83
N ASP A 63 -1.65 -6.90 10.56
CA ASP A 63 -0.56 -7.24 11.49
C ASP A 63 0.70 -7.60 10.70
N LEU A 64 1.80 -7.84 11.42
CA LEU A 64 3.10 -8.14 10.83
C LEU A 64 3.10 -9.47 10.06
N SER A 65 2.42 -10.51 10.57
CA SER A 65 2.37 -11.82 9.91
C SER A 65 1.62 -11.76 8.58
N ALA A 66 0.52 -11.00 8.53
CA ALA A 66 -0.20 -10.71 7.30
C ALA A 66 0.68 -9.92 6.31
N ALA A 67 1.43 -8.92 6.80
CA ALA A 67 2.35 -8.14 5.97
C ALA A 67 3.44 -9.01 5.35
N GLU A 68 4.10 -9.87 6.13
CA GLU A 68 5.14 -10.79 5.64
C GLU A 68 4.65 -11.70 4.52
N LYS A 69 3.48 -12.35 4.71
CA LYS A 69 2.88 -13.22 3.71
C LYS A 69 2.52 -12.46 2.42
N GLN A 70 2.07 -11.22 2.55
CA GLN A 70 1.70 -10.39 1.40
C GLN A 70 2.93 -9.87 0.66
N ILE A 71 3.99 -9.48 1.38
CA ILE A 71 5.26 -9.07 0.79
C ILE A 71 5.84 -10.22 -0.04
N GLU A 72 5.88 -11.44 0.50
CA GLU A 72 6.37 -12.62 -0.25
C GLU A 72 5.50 -12.92 -1.49
N LEU A 73 4.18 -12.73 -1.37
CA LEU A 73 3.25 -12.92 -2.48
C LEU A 73 3.45 -11.89 -3.61
N PHE A 74 3.68 -10.63 -3.28
CA PHE A 74 3.73 -9.53 -4.25
C PHE A 74 5.15 -9.18 -4.72
N PHE A 75 6.18 -9.46 -3.91
CA PHE A 75 7.58 -9.12 -4.15
C PHE A 75 8.51 -10.31 -3.81
N PRO A 76 8.38 -11.46 -4.49
CA PRO A 76 9.18 -12.65 -4.18
C PRO A 76 10.68 -12.39 -4.40
N THR A 77 11.49 -12.86 -3.45
CA THR A 77 12.95 -12.75 -3.51
C THR A 77 13.63 -13.80 -4.40
N VAL A 78 12.92 -14.90 -4.68
CA VAL A 78 13.42 -16.04 -5.48
C VAL A 78 12.75 -16.02 -6.85
N LYS A 79 13.50 -16.37 -7.91
CA LYS A 79 12.94 -16.50 -9.27
C LYS A 79 11.74 -17.45 -9.23
N ALA A 80 10.58 -16.92 -9.57
CA ALA A 80 9.28 -17.57 -9.43
C ALA A 80 9.23 -18.95 -10.11
N ASP A 81 8.84 -19.96 -9.34
CA ASP A 81 8.17 -21.13 -9.89
C ASP A 81 6.82 -20.72 -10.51
N LYS A 82 6.27 -21.56 -11.39
CA LYS A 82 5.12 -21.26 -12.29
C LYS A 82 3.81 -20.77 -11.63
N ASN A 83 3.76 -20.63 -10.30
CA ASN A 83 2.57 -20.25 -9.53
C ASN A 83 2.57 -18.81 -8.99
N HIS A 84 3.58 -17.98 -9.30
CA HIS A 84 3.65 -16.61 -8.77
C HIS A 84 3.05 -15.55 -9.70
N LEU A 85 2.52 -14.48 -9.10
CA LEU A 85 2.00 -13.32 -9.81
C LEU A 85 3.08 -12.74 -10.73
N THR A 86 2.77 -12.67 -12.03
CA THR A 86 3.71 -12.16 -13.03
C THR A 86 3.82 -10.64 -12.89
N ASN A 87 5.04 -10.12 -12.75
CA ASN A 87 5.27 -8.68 -12.69
C ASN A 87 4.76 -8.03 -14.00
N THR A 88 3.95 -6.97 -13.88
CA THR A 88 3.39 -6.22 -15.02
C THR A 88 4.39 -5.23 -15.63
N ALA A 89 5.55 -5.03 -15.00
CA ALA A 89 6.64 -4.25 -15.55
C ALA A 89 7.19 -4.95 -16.80
N THR A 90 6.78 -4.45 -17.96
CA THR A 90 7.27 -4.94 -19.26
C THR A 90 8.71 -4.56 -19.53
N MET A 91 9.28 -3.67 -18.72
CA MET A 91 10.61 -3.04 -18.87
C MET A 91 10.87 -2.41 -20.25
N LYS A 92 9.81 -2.20 -21.04
CA LYS A 92 9.86 -1.52 -22.34
C LYS A 92 9.38 -0.09 -22.14
N ASN A 93 10.22 0.89 -22.49
CA ASN A 93 9.91 2.32 -22.37
C ASN A 93 9.56 2.78 -20.93
N CYS A 94 10.19 2.20 -19.90
CA CYS A 94 10.00 2.61 -18.50
C CYS A 94 11.22 3.40 -17.98
N THR A 95 10.98 4.36 -17.09
CA THR A 95 12.02 5.01 -16.30
C THR A 95 11.96 4.49 -14.87
N CYS A 96 13.11 4.13 -14.29
CA CYS A 96 13.21 3.77 -12.88
C CYS A 96 13.49 5.02 -12.05
N CYS A 97 12.65 5.30 -11.05
CA CYS A 97 12.87 6.37 -10.08
C CYS A 97 13.23 5.77 -8.72
N ILE A 98 14.38 6.18 -8.18
CA ILE A 98 14.78 5.84 -6.81
C ILE A 98 14.56 7.08 -5.94
N ILE A 99 13.53 7.06 -5.09
CA ILE A 99 13.29 8.12 -4.11
C ILE A 99 14.17 7.82 -2.89
N LYS A 100 15.31 8.51 -2.80
CA LYS A 100 16.20 8.41 -1.63
C LYS A 100 15.60 9.17 -0.44
N PRO A 101 15.62 8.61 0.80
CA PRO A 101 15.14 9.30 2.00
C PRO A 101 15.75 10.70 2.24
N HIS A 102 16.96 10.95 1.73
CA HIS A 102 17.65 12.25 1.85
C HIS A 102 16.94 13.36 1.05
N ALA A 103 16.15 13.03 0.03
CA ALA A 103 15.34 14.00 -0.72
C ALA A 103 14.15 14.57 0.08
N VAL A 104 13.88 14.02 1.28
CA VAL A 104 12.79 14.46 2.18
C VAL A 104 13.28 15.42 3.27
N GLN A 105 14.59 15.49 3.55
CA GLN A 105 15.14 16.31 4.64
C GLN A 105 15.45 17.77 4.26
N GLU A 106 15.33 18.16 2.99
CA GLU A 106 15.76 19.49 2.52
C GLU A 106 14.68 20.61 2.61
N ARG A 107 13.65 20.44 3.46
CA ARG A 107 12.63 21.48 3.72
C ARG A 107 12.27 21.63 5.20
N ALA A 108 13.27 21.55 6.07
CA ALA A 108 13.15 22.00 7.46
C ALA A 108 14.35 22.89 7.80
N SER A 109 14.33 24.11 7.28
CA SER A 109 15.15 25.24 7.71
C SER A 109 14.31 26.50 7.61
#